data_AF-A0A9X8E676-F1
#
_entry.id   AF-A0A9X8E676-F1
#
_cell.length_a   1.000
_cell.length_b   1.000
_cell.length_c   1.000
_cell.angle_alpha   90.00
_cell.angle_beta   90.00
_cell.angle_gamma   90.00
#
_symmetry.space_group_name_H-M   'P 1'
#
loop_
_entity.id
_entity.type
_entity.pdbx_description
1 polymer ?
#
loop_
_entity_poly.entity_id
_entity_poly.type
_entity_poly.pdbx_seq_one_letter_code
_entity_poly.pdbx_strand_id
1 'polypeptide(L)'
;MQEASTRDVAADTGIPKSNLARWKKQSSDILHFEGTMKRFHLHGAGRPVMIPNADGLEAFMHKRRDAELALTCTHLVNYLKRNHKPWLEQYLSDHRSGYKSLLKLLQQFCARHGFTRQKPARSKQTQEQLEKVRQEFAQDFNVAFSGFSPSVIINVHETGMSYDMPPHSIWSVKGGSSKISSGEKHSYRMTAVLSVRANGEKLPILFILRGSPVAALKLASLRPIRLVTTMLFKRAPGWMPGSGHFTFGTY
;
A
#
# COMPACT_ATOMS: atom_id res chain seq x y z
N MET A 1 32.37 18.58 48.89
CA MET A 1 32.74 18.99 47.51
C MET A 1 32.72 20.50 47.49
N GLN A 2 33.83 21.16 47.12
CA GLN A 2 33.81 22.61 46.86
C GLN A 2 32.83 22.88 45.71
N GLU A 3 31.87 23.77 45.91
CA GLU A 3 31.02 24.24 44.82
C GLU A 3 31.87 25.08 43.87
N ALA A 4 32.34 24.47 42.78
CA ALA A 4 33.05 25.20 41.73
C ALA A 4 32.15 26.30 41.15
N SER A 5 32.69 27.51 41.01
CA SER A 5 31.95 28.63 40.44
C SER A 5 31.63 28.36 38.98
N THR A 6 30.48 28.82 38.49
CA THR A 6 30.13 28.72 37.05
C THR A 6 31.14 29.43 36.15
N ARG A 7 31.98 30.30 36.72
CA ARG A 7 33.08 30.96 36.03
C ARG A 7 34.25 30.02 35.77
N ASP A 8 34.61 29.19 36.75
CA ASP A 8 35.74 28.27 36.67
C ASP A 8 35.40 27.15 35.68
N VAL A 9 34.19 26.61 35.78
CA VAL A 9 33.69 25.59 34.84
C VAL A 9 33.62 26.12 33.40
N ALA A 10 33.26 27.39 33.20
CA ALA A 10 33.25 28.00 31.86
C ALA A 10 34.66 28.16 31.28
N ALA A 11 35.65 28.50 32.12
CA ALA A 11 37.04 28.63 31.69
C ALA A 11 37.63 27.26 31.30
N ASP A 12 37.33 26.21 32.08
CA ASP A 12 37.87 24.88 31.85
C ASP A 12 37.21 24.15 30.67
N THR A 13 35.92 24.38 30.42
CA THR A 13 35.16 23.66 29.39
C THR A 13 34.98 24.44 28.09
N GLY A 14 35.25 25.75 28.09
CA GLY A 14 34.93 26.64 26.98
C GLY A 14 33.42 26.85 26.75
N ILE A 15 32.55 26.32 27.61
CA ILE A 15 31.10 26.43 27.48
C ILE A 15 30.66 27.81 28.00
N PRO A 16 29.85 28.57 27.25
CA PRO A 16 29.35 29.86 27.70
C PRO A 16 28.62 29.78 29.05
N LYS A 17 28.90 30.74 29.94
CA LYS A 17 28.28 30.83 31.28
C LYS A 17 26.75 30.77 31.25
N SER A 18 26.13 31.32 30.19
CA SER A 18 24.68 31.28 29.97
C SER A 18 24.13 29.86 29.81
N ASN A 19 24.87 28.99 29.12
CA ASN A 19 24.50 27.59 28.94
C ASN A 19 24.64 26.81 30.26
N LEU A 20 25.74 27.02 30.99
CA LEU A 20 25.95 26.38 32.30
C LEU A 20 24.87 26.80 33.32
N ALA A 21 24.52 28.10 33.36
CA ALA A 21 23.45 28.59 34.22
C ALA A 21 22.09 27.98 33.85
N ARG A 22 21.80 27.85 32.55
CA ARG A 22 20.58 27.20 32.06
C ARG A 22 20.55 25.72 32.44
N TRP A 23 21.63 24.98 32.25
CA TRP A 23 21.69 23.57 32.64
C TRP A 23 21.58 23.37 34.15
N LYS A 24 22.20 24.25 34.96
CA LYS A 24 22.01 24.25 36.42
C LYS A 24 20.54 24.48 36.80
N LYS A 25 19.82 25.34 36.08
CA LYS A 25 18.38 25.57 36.31
C LYS A 25 17.51 24.36 35.92
N GLN A 26 17.92 23.61 34.90
CA GLN A 26 17.20 22.44 34.38
C GLN A 26 17.77 21.12 34.91
N SER A 27 18.62 21.14 35.95
CA SER A 27 19.42 19.99 36.35
C SER A 27 18.57 18.82 36.84
N SER A 28 17.48 19.09 37.56
CA SER A 28 16.50 18.07 37.97
C SER A 28 15.96 17.33 36.76
N ASP A 29 15.51 18.08 35.75
CA ASP A 29 14.83 17.53 34.57
C ASP A 29 15.80 16.77 33.67
N ILE A 30 17.07 17.21 33.61
CA ILE A 30 18.14 16.54 32.88
C ILE A 30 18.52 15.22 33.57
N LEU A 31 18.67 15.23 34.89
CA LEU A 31 19.09 14.06 35.66
C LEU A 31 18.00 12.99 35.78
N HIS A 32 16.72 13.39 35.78
CA HIS A 32 15.57 12.50 35.81
C HIS A 32 15.02 12.15 34.43
N PHE A 33 15.75 12.45 33.35
CA PHE A 33 15.29 12.13 32.00
C PHE A 33 15.46 10.65 31.67
N GLU A 34 14.35 9.90 31.60
CA GLU A 34 14.32 8.48 31.23
C GLU A 34 14.13 8.22 29.72
N GLY A 35 14.19 9.27 28.90
CA GLY A 35 13.94 9.18 27.45
C GLY A 35 15.17 8.86 26.60
N THR A 36 14.98 8.76 25.28
CA THR A 36 16.08 8.48 24.34
C THR A 36 17.11 9.62 24.32
N MET A 37 18.38 9.31 24.63
CA MET A 37 19.51 10.26 24.64
C MET A 37 19.86 10.87 23.26
N LYS A 38 19.18 10.46 22.18
CA LYS A 38 19.34 11.03 20.82
C LYS A 38 18.50 12.29 20.59
N ARG A 39 17.72 12.75 21.57
CA ARG A 39 16.84 13.93 21.44
C ARG A 39 17.56 15.21 21.88
N PHE A 40 17.43 16.25 21.06
CA PHE A 40 18.01 17.58 21.32
C PHE A 40 17.23 18.44 22.32
N HIS A 41 16.04 18.00 22.75
CA HIS A 41 15.18 18.73 23.68
C HIS A 41 14.59 17.78 24.75
N LEU A 42 14.55 18.23 26.00
CA LEU A 42 13.98 17.50 27.15
C LEU A 42 12.48 17.20 26.96
N HIS A 43 11.78 18.09 26.27
CA HIS A 43 10.42 17.87 25.78
C HIS A 43 10.42 17.90 24.26
N GLY A 44 9.60 17.07 23.62
CA GLY A 44 9.46 17.04 22.17
C GLY A 44 9.25 18.46 21.62
N ALA A 45 9.99 18.83 20.57
CA ALA A 45 9.84 20.12 19.92
C ALA A 45 8.44 20.23 19.31
N GLY A 46 7.57 20.97 19.99
CA GLY A 46 6.22 21.31 19.54
C GLY A 46 5.17 20.90 20.57
N ARG A 47 4.50 21.90 21.16
CA ARG A 47 3.19 21.66 21.78
C ARG A 47 2.27 21.18 20.65
N PRO A 48 1.71 19.96 20.69
CA PRO A 48 0.74 19.56 19.70
C PRO A 48 -0.40 20.57 19.76
N VAL A 49 -0.78 21.16 18.63
CA VAL A 49 -2.10 21.78 18.56
C VAL A 49 -3.09 20.65 18.82
N MET A 50 -3.67 20.66 20.01
CA MET A 50 -4.62 19.64 20.42
C MET A 50 -5.91 19.89 19.66
N ILE A 51 -6.21 18.96 18.75
CA ILE A 51 -7.53 18.91 18.11
C ILE A 51 -8.53 18.53 19.22
N PRO A 52 -9.64 19.25 19.36
CA PRO A 52 -10.66 18.92 20.34
C PRO A 52 -11.24 17.54 20.04
N ASN A 53 -11.42 16.73 21.07
CA ASN A 53 -11.96 15.39 20.97
C ASN A 53 -11.24 14.54 19.89
N ALA A 54 -9.91 14.43 20.01
CA ALA A 54 -9.08 13.63 19.11
C ALA A 54 -9.62 12.20 18.95
N ASP A 55 -9.98 11.55 20.05
CA ASP A 55 -10.52 10.18 20.05
C ASP A 55 -11.83 10.09 19.26
N GLY A 56 -12.72 11.07 19.39
CA GLY A 56 -13.96 11.14 18.62
C GLY A 56 -13.73 11.35 17.12
N LEU A 57 -12.71 12.13 16.75
CA LEU A 57 -12.32 12.32 15.35
C LEU A 57 -11.72 11.03 14.77
N GLU A 58 -10.88 10.33 15.54
CA GLU A 58 -10.31 9.03 15.17
C GLU A 58 -11.39 7.96 14.98
N ALA A 59 -12.33 7.84 15.94
CA ALA A 59 -13.45 6.91 15.82
C ALA A 59 -14.31 7.19 14.57
N PHE A 60 -14.53 8.47 14.23
CA PHE A 60 -15.19 8.84 12.98
C PHE A 60 -14.40 8.41 11.73
N MET A 61 -13.08 8.54 11.76
CA MET A 61 -12.20 8.11 10.67
C MET A 61 -12.29 6.60 10.42
N HIS A 62 -12.21 5.79 11.48
CA HIS A 62 -12.36 4.34 11.39
C HIS A 62 -13.74 3.95 10.86
N LYS A 63 -14.81 4.47 11.46
CA LYS A 63 -16.19 4.18 11.02
C LYS A 63 -16.42 4.43 9.53
N ARG A 64 -15.86 5.51 8.96
CA ARG A 64 -15.94 5.74 7.51
C ARG A 64 -15.19 4.69 6.71
N ARG A 65 -13.98 4.32 7.14
CA ARG A 65 -13.14 3.36 6.41
C ARG A 65 -13.67 1.93 6.51
N ASP A 66 -14.23 1.56 7.65
CA ASP A 66 -14.89 0.25 7.86
C ASP A 66 -16.14 0.13 6.98
N ALA A 67 -16.88 1.24 6.78
CA ALA A 67 -17.96 1.32 5.80
C ALA A 67 -17.47 1.47 4.33
N GLU A 68 -16.19 1.26 4.06
CA GLU A 68 -15.53 1.39 2.75
C GLU A 68 -15.63 2.78 2.09
N LEU A 69 -15.93 3.83 2.87
CA LEU A 69 -16.10 5.19 2.36
C LEU A 69 -14.77 5.95 2.30
N ALA A 70 -14.63 6.85 1.32
CA ALA A 70 -13.45 7.70 1.18
C ALA A 70 -13.26 8.62 2.40
N LEU A 71 -12.04 8.73 2.92
CA LEU A 71 -11.69 9.69 3.97
C LEU A 71 -10.78 10.77 3.37
N THR A 72 -11.13 12.05 3.56
CA THR A 72 -10.36 13.19 3.04
C THR A 72 -10.33 14.31 4.07
N CYS A 73 -9.41 15.27 3.92
CA CYS A 73 -9.38 16.45 4.80
C CYS A 73 -10.72 17.21 4.83
N THR A 74 -11.48 17.22 3.73
CA THR A 74 -12.82 17.82 3.70
C THR A 74 -13.77 17.15 4.70
N HIS A 75 -13.73 15.83 4.81
CA HIS A 75 -14.55 15.09 5.78
C HIS A 75 -14.18 15.45 7.21
N LEU A 76 -12.88 15.56 7.51
CA LEU A 76 -12.38 15.94 8.83
C LEU A 76 -12.76 17.39 9.17
N VAL A 77 -12.61 18.32 8.23
CA VAL A 77 -13.06 19.71 8.40
C VAL A 77 -14.57 19.77 8.66
N ASN A 78 -15.37 18.99 7.94
CA ASN A 78 -16.81 18.95 8.14
C ASN A 78 -17.19 18.35 9.51
N TYR A 79 -16.46 17.35 9.99
CA TYR A 79 -16.60 16.84 11.35
C TYR A 79 -16.34 17.95 12.38
N LEU A 80 -15.22 18.67 12.23
CA LEU A 80 -14.88 19.78 13.13
C LEU A 80 -15.91 20.92 13.07
N LYS A 81 -16.42 21.26 11.88
CA LYS A 81 -17.49 22.26 11.72
C LYS A 81 -18.78 21.88 12.46
N ARG A 82 -19.09 20.60 12.57
CA ARG A 82 -20.32 20.11 13.22
C ARG A 82 -20.17 20.02 14.73
N ASN A 83 -19.02 19.53 15.20
CA ASN A 83 -18.84 19.17 16.61
C ASN A 83 -18.02 20.21 17.41
N HIS A 84 -17.15 20.96 16.74
CA HIS A 84 -16.17 21.86 17.36
C HIS A 84 -16.00 23.17 16.60
N LYS A 85 -17.13 23.76 16.15
CA LYS A 85 -17.16 25.01 15.38
C LYS A 85 -16.41 26.17 16.07
N PRO A 86 -16.61 26.46 17.37
CA PRO A 86 -15.92 27.59 18.01
C PRO A 86 -14.40 27.43 17.98
N TRP A 87 -13.91 26.22 18.24
CA TRP A 87 -12.48 25.91 18.17
C TRP A 87 -11.95 26.07 16.74
N LEU A 88 -12.70 25.63 15.73
CA LEU A 88 -12.29 25.76 14.33
C LEU A 88 -12.19 27.24 13.92
N GLU A 89 -13.16 28.07 14.32
CA GLU A 89 -13.16 29.51 14.02
C GLU A 89 -11.98 30.22 14.69
N GLN A 90 -11.75 29.95 15.98
CA GLN A 90 -10.60 30.47 16.72
C GLN A 90 -9.27 30.03 16.09
N TYR A 91 -9.15 28.75 15.74
CA TYR A 91 -7.94 28.25 15.09
C TYR A 91 -7.66 28.97 13.75
N LEU A 92 -8.72 29.22 12.96
CA LEU A 92 -8.59 29.92 11.69
C LEU A 92 -8.24 31.41 11.85
N SER A 93 -8.75 32.09 12.90
CA SER A 93 -8.42 33.50 13.18
C SER A 93 -6.97 33.68 13.66
N ASP A 94 -6.45 32.73 14.45
CA ASP A 94 -5.15 32.87 15.10
C ASP A 94 -3.96 32.65 14.14
N HIS A 95 -4.23 32.20 12.91
CA HIS A 95 -3.20 31.81 11.94
C HIS A 95 -3.30 32.62 10.64
N ARG A 96 -2.18 33.27 10.25
CA ARG A 96 -2.05 34.02 8.98
C ARG A 96 -2.44 33.23 7.72
N SER A 97 -2.41 31.90 7.77
CA SER A 97 -2.87 31.02 6.69
C SER A 97 -3.70 29.86 7.26
N GLY A 98 -4.71 30.19 8.07
CA GLY A 98 -5.48 29.24 8.89
C GLY A 98 -5.94 27.98 8.16
N TYR A 99 -6.46 28.11 6.93
CA TYR A 99 -6.92 26.93 6.20
C TYR A 99 -5.78 26.00 5.77
N LYS A 100 -4.66 26.55 5.29
CA LYS A 100 -3.48 25.76 4.88
C LYS A 100 -2.80 25.11 6.08
N SER A 101 -2.71 25.80 7.22
CA SER A 101 -2.19 25.22 8.46
C SER A 101 -3.11 24.13 9.00
N LEU A 102 -4.43 24.32 8.93
CA LEU A 102 -5.42 23.31 9.33
C LEU A 102 -5.28 22.02 8.51
N LEU A 103 -5.15 22.11 7.19
CA LEU A 103 -4.97 20.94 6.35
C LEU A 103 -3.70 20.16 6.73
N LYS A 104 -2.60 20.86 7.03
CA LYS A 104 -1.37 20.21 7.51
C LYS A 104 -1.56 19.54 8.87
N LEU A 105 -2.23 20.20 9.81
CA LEU A 105 -2.55 19.63 11.11
C LEU A 105 -3.36 18.33 10.99
N LEU A 106 -4.39 18.34 10.13
CA LEU A 106 -5.22 17.16 9.86
C LEU A 106 -4.44 16.04 9.16
N GLN A 107 -3.55 16.37 8.23
CA GLN A 107 -2.68 15.37 7.59
C GLN A 107 -1.72 14.72 8.59
N GLN A 108 -1.14 15.52 9.49
CA GLN A 108 -0.29 15.01 10.57
C GLN A 108 -1.09 14.18 11.58
N PHE A 109 -2.32 14.56 11.87
CA PHE A 109 -3.24 13.75 12.66
C PHE A 109 -3.45 12.38 12.01
N CYS A 110 -3.89 12.34 10.74
CA CYS A 110 -4.04 11.08 10.00
C CYS A 110 -2.77 10.21 10.08
N ALA A 111 -1.59 10.78 9.82
CA ALA A 111 -0.33 10.05 9.83
C ALA A 111 0.02 9.49 11.22
N ARG A 112 -0.23 10.24 12.30
CA ARG A 112 -0.01 9.79 13.68
C ARG A 112 -0.91 8.61 14.07
N HIS A 113 -2.11 8.54 13.50
CA HIS A 113 -3.07 7.46 13.73
C HIS A 113 -2.98 6.34 12.67
N GLY A 114 -1.87 6.24 11.93
CA GLY A 114 -1.61 5.13 11.00
C GLY A 114 -2.33 5.23 9.65
N PHE A 115 -3.04 6.32 9.36
CA PHE A 115 -3.69 6.52 8.07
C PHE A 115 -2.69 7.00 7.02
N THR A 116 -2.64 6.29 5.89
CA THR A 116 -1.76 6.62 4.76
C THR A 116 -2.56 7.06 3.54
N ARG A 117 -1.92 7.82 2.64
CA ARG A 117 -2.54 8.22 1.39
C ARG A 117 -2.55 7.03 0.43
N GLN A 118 -3.75 6.55 0.10
CA GLN A 118 -3.96 5.45 -0.85
C GLN A 118 -4.72 5.92 -2.10
N LYS A 119 -4.51 5.23 -3.21
CA LYS A 119 -5.33 5.43 -4.42
C LYS A 119 -6.67 4.71 -4.21
N PRO A 120 -7.82 5.37 -4.44
CA PRO A 120 -9.10 4.69 -4.35
C PRO A 120 -9.19 3.62 -5.44
N ALA A 121 -9.52 2.39 -5.05
CA ALA A 121 -9.88 1.31 -5.94
C ALA A 121 -11.40 1.12 -5.88
N ARG A 122 -12.03 0.83 -7.01
CA ARG A 122 -13.44 0.44 -7.06
C ARG A 122 -13.51 -1.07 -7.18
N SER A 123 -14.18 -1.72 -6.24
CA SER A 123 -14.57 -3.13 -6.33
C SER A 123 -16.07 -3.22 -6.61
N LYS A 124 -16.52 -4.29 -7.27
CA LYS A 124 -17.95 -4.58 -7.45
C LYS A 124 -18.58 -5.21 -6.21
N GLN A 125 -17.76 -5.76 -5.31
CA GLN A 125 -18.16 -6.44 -4.10
C GLN A 125 -17.45 -5.83 -2.89
N THR A 126 -18.12 -5.86 -1.74
CA THR A 126 -17.53 -5.44 -0.47
C THR A 126 -16.50 -6.45 0.01
N GLN A 127 -15.62 -6.03 0.92
CA GLN A 127 -14.64 -6.92 1.55
C GLN A 127 -15.30 -8.09 2.28
N GLU A 128 -16.42 -7.84 2.96
CA GLU A 128 -17.20 -8.89 3.64
C GLU A 128 -17.70 -9.95 2.67
N GLN A 129 -18.22 -9.54 1.51
CA GLN A 129 -18.68 -10.46 0.48
C GLN A 129 -17.53 -11.29 -0.11
N LEU A 130 -16.38 -10.66 -0.37
CA LEU A 130 -15.19 -11.34 -0.87
C LEU A 130 -14.66 -12.37 0.15
N GLU A 131 -14.63 -12.01 1.44
CA GLU A 131 -14.16 -12.90 2.49
C GLU A 131 -15.12 -14.08 2.71
N LYS A 132 -16.44 -13.83 2.71
CA LYS A 132 -17.44 -14.90 2.77
C LYS A 132 -17.22 -15.94 1.68
N VAL A 133 -17.06 -15.49 0.44
CA VAL A 133 -16.96 -16.43 -0.67
C VAL A 133 -15.59 -17.10 -0.72
N ARG A 134 -14.53 -16.43 -0.25
CA ARG A 134 -13.24 -17.07 -0.02
C ARG A 134 -13.35 -18.21 0.99
N GLN A 135 -14.10 -18.03 2.07
CA GLN A 135 -14.32 -19.06 3.09
C GLN A 135 -15.15 -20.22 2.57
N GLU A 136 -16.26 -19.95 1.88
CA GLU A 136 -17.09 -20.97 1.24
C GLU A 136 -16.27 -21.81 0.25
N PHE A 137 -15.50 -21.16 -0.63
CA PHE A 137 -14.62 -21.86 -1.57
C PHE A 137 -13.56 -22.70 -0.86
N ALA A 138 -12.94 -22.18 0.20
CA ALA A 138 -11.93 -22.93 0.95
C ALA A 138 -12.52 -24.19 1.61
N GLN A 139 -13.74 -24.11 2.14
CA GLN A 139 -14.46 -25.27 2.68
C GLN A 139 -14.73 -26.30 1.59
N ASP A 140 -15.32 -25.89 0.47
CA ASP A 140 -15.64 -26.77 -0.66
C ASP A 140 -14.37 -27.43 -1.22
N PHE A 141 -13.29 -26.66 -1.36
CA PHE A 141 -11.99 -27.15 -1.82
C PHE A 141 -11.44 -28.23 -0.89
N ASN A 142 -11.41 -27.97 0.42
CA ASN A 142 -10.88 -28.92 1.39
C ASN A 142 -11.68 -30.22 1.43
N VAL A 143 -13.00 -30.15 1.26
CA VAL A 143 -13.86 -31.35 1.18
C VAL A 143 -13.60 -32.10 -0.13
N ALA A 144 -13.65 -31.41 -1.27
CA ALA A 144 -13.53 -32.03 -2.60
C ALA A 144 -12.17 -32.70 -2.84
N PHE A 145 -11.10 -32.13 -2.27
CA PHE A 145 -9.74 -32.66 -2.40
C PHE A 145 -9.27 -33.42 -1.16
N SER A 146 -10.18 -33.75 -0.24
CA SER A 146 -9.86 -34.61 0.90
C SER A 146 -9.36 -35.99 0.42
N GLY A 147 -8.27 -36.46 0.99
CA GLY A 147 -7.65 -37.75 0.63
C GLY A 147 -6.75 -37.73 -0.62
N PHE A 148 -6.72 -36.65 -1.40
CA PHE A 148 -5.76 -36.51 -2.49
C PHE A 148 -4.38 -36.09 -1.96
N SER A 149 -3.32 -36.68 -2.51
CA SER A 149 -1.96 -36.25 -2.21
C SER A 149 -1.74 -34.81 -2.72
N PRO A 150 -1.02 -33.95 -1.98
CA PRO A 150 -0.63 -32.62 -2.47
C PRO A 150 0.15 -32.63 -3.80
N SER A 151 0.74 -33.77 -4.19
CA SER A 151 1.47 -33.93 -5.46
C SER A 151 0.56 -34.02 -6.69
N VAL A 152 -0.72 -34.36 -6.53
CA VAL A 152 -1.67 -34.53 -7.65
C VAL A 152 -2.63 -33.35 -7.81
N ILE A 153 -2.69 -32.46 -6.82
CA ILE A 153 -3.49 -31.24 -6.87
C ILE A 153 -2.67 -30.14 -7.57
N ILE A 154 -3.15 -29.64 -8.70
CA ILE A 154 -2.46 -28.64 -9.51
C ILE A 154 -3.34 -27.39 -9.63
N ASN A 155 -2.81 -26.25 -9.19
CA ASN A 155 -3.40 -24.95 -9.48
C ASN A 155 -2.83 -24.41 -10.80
N VAL A 156 -3.70 -23.90 -11.66
CA VAL A 156 -3.33 -23.40 -13.00
C VAL A 156 -3.86 -21.98 -13.16
N HIS A 157 -3.00 -21.06 -13.57
CA HIS A 157 -3.35 -19.68 -13.83
C HIS A 157 -2.83 -19.23 -15.20
N GLU A 158 -3.70 -18.65 -16.03
CA GLU A 158 -3.32 -18.00 -17.27
C GLU A 158 -3.01 -16.52 -17.02
N THR A 159 -1.76 -16.10 -17.22
CA THR A 159 -1.37 -14.69 -17.12
C THR A 159 -0.86 -14.19 -18.46
N GLY A 160 -1.16 -12.95 -18.79
CA GLY A 160 -0.62 -12.36 -20.00
C GLY A 160 0.65 -11.59 -19.70
N MET A 161 1.73 -11.96 -20.35
CA MET A 161 3.03 -11.31 -20.31
C MET A 161 3.10 -10.27 -21.42
N SER A 162 3.30 -9.01 -21.03
CA SER A 162 3.55 -7.92 -21.98
C SER A 162 5.04 -7.92 -22.34
N TYR A 163 5.38 -7.71 -23.62
CA TYR A 163 6.80 -7.63 -24.02
C TYR A 163 7.47 -6.39 -23.41
N ASP A 164 6.76 -5.27 -23.39
CA ASP A 164 7.21 -3.99 -22.83
C ASP A 164 6.18 -3.46 -21.83
N MET A 165 6.62 -2.67 -20.85
CA MET A 165 5.71 -1.94 -19.97
C MET A 165 5.46 -0.55 -20.58
N PRO A 166 4.26 -0.27 -21.12
CA PRO A 166 3.99 1.03 -21.73
C PRO A 166 4.14 2.14 -20.66
N PRO A 167 4.66 3.32 -21.04
CA PRO A 167 4.98 4.37 -20.08
C PRO A 167 3.73 4.89 -19.36
N HIS A 168 3.76 4.92 -18.03
CA HIS A 168 2.67 5.47 -17.21
C HIS A 168 2.54 7.00 -17.31
N SER A 169 3.63 7.67 -17.65
CA SER A 169 3.68 9.12 -17.87
C SER A 169 4.75 9.40 -18.93
N ILE A 170 4.42 10.30 -19.84
CA ILE A 170 5.34 10.76 -20.89
C ILE A 170 5.59 12.26 -20.69
N TRP A 171 6.78 12.71 -21.04
CA TRP A 171 7.08 14.14 -21.09
C TRP A 171 6.56 14.71 -22.40
N SER A 172 5.79 15.79 -22.33
CA SER A 172 5.45 16.62 -23.47
C SER A 172 5.84 18.06 -23.19
N VAL A 173 6.14 18.82 -24.25
CA VAL A 173 6.36 20.26 -24.13
C VAL A 173 5.12 20.90 -23.51
N LYS A 174 5.30 21.87 -22.60
CA LYS A 174 4.20 22.55 -21.92
C LYS A 174 3.22 23.15 -22.93
N GLY A 175 1.95 22.71 -22.88
CA GLY A 175 0.90 23.10 -23.85
C GLY A 175 0.92 22.33 -25.17
N GLY A 176 1.88 21.41 -25.37
CA GLY A 176 1.97 20.54 -26.52
C GLY A 176 1.08 19.29 -26.41
N SER A 177 0.96 18.59 -27.54
CA SER A 177 0.18 17.35 -27.64
C SER A 177 0.83 16.19 -26.89
N SER A 178 0.01 15.38 -26.23
CA SER A 178 0.40 14.12 -25.59
C SER A 178 0.07 12.89 -26.45
N LYS A 179 -0.24 13.10 -27.74
CA LYS A 179 -0.63 12.04 -28.67
C LYS A 179 0.58 11.15 -29.03
N ILE A 180 0.41 9.85 -28.84
CA ILE A 180 1.35 8.80 -29.24
C ILE A 180 0.72 7.93 -30.32
N SER A 181 1.54 7.33 -31.19
CA SER A 181 1.06 6.38 -32.20
C SER A 181 0.53 5.09 -31.57
N SER A 182 -0.43 4.44 -32.23
CA SER A 182 -0.97 3.15 -31.80
C SER A 182 0.12 2.07 -31.84
N GLY A 183 0.53 1.59 -30.67
CA GLY A 183 1.61 0.58 -30.49
C GLY A 183 2.47 0.89 -29.27
N GLU A 184 2.89 2.15 -29.11
CA GLU A 184 3.69 2.58 -27.93
C GLU A 184 2.86 2.66 -26.65
N LYS A 185 1.53 2.79 -26.79
CA LYS A 185 0.60 2.78 -25.66
C LYS A 185 0.28 1.38 -25.15
N HIS A 186 0.33 0.38 -26.04
CA HIS A 186 -0.13 -0.98 -25.76
C HIS A 186 0.89 -1.96 -26.32
N SER A 187 1.73 -2.50 -25.45
CA SER A 187 2.68 -3.56 -25.78
C SER A 187 1.97 -4.79 -26.34
N TYR A 188 2.63 -5.53 -27.23
CA TYR A 188 2.22 -6.88 -27.57
C TYR A 188 2.10 -7.74 -26.29
N ARG A 189 1.15 -8.69 -26.28
CA ARG A 189 0.87 -9.54 -25.12
C ARG A 189 0.94 -11.01 -25.54
N MET A 190 1.83 -11.75 -24.90
CA MET A 190 1.90 -13.21 -24.97
C MET A 190 1.15 -13.81 -23.78
N THR A 191 0.47 -14.91 -23.99
CA THR A 191 -0.20 -15.62 -22.90
C THR A 191 0.72 -16.72 -22.36
N ALA A 192 0.91 -16.76 -21.05
CA ALA A 192 1.63 -17.80 -20.34
C ALA A 192 0.70 -18.49 -19.35
N VAL A 193 0.71 -19.82 -19.33
CA VAL A 193 0.02 -20.64 -18.33
C VAL A 193 1.05 -21.06 -17.30
N LEU A 194 0.78 -20.69 -16.05
CA LEU A 194 1.58 -21.02 -14.87
C LEU A 194 0.86 -22.10 -14.09
N SER A 195 1.58 -23.16 -13.73
CA SER A 195 1.03 -24.27 -12.94
C SER A 195 1.92 -24.61 -11.76
N VAL A 196 1.28 -24.84 -10.61
CA VAL A 196 1.96 -25.14 -9.34
C VAL A 196 1.18 -26.24 -8.64
N ARG A 197 1.89 -27.25 -8.13
CA ARG A 197 1.32 -28.32 -7.31
C ARG A 197 1.10 -27.83 -5.88
N ALA A 198 0.15 -28.44 -5.16
CA ALA A 198 -0.13 -28.08 -3.77
C ALA A 198 1.05 -28.37 -2.82
N ASN A 199 1.97 -29.27 -3.18
CA ASN A 199 3.24 -29.47 -2.47
C ASN A 199 4.29 -28.37 -2.69
N GLY A 200 3.99 -27.35 -3.50
CA GLY A 200 4.89 -26.24 -3.82
C GLY A 200 5.77 -26.44 -5.06
N GLU A 201 5.70 -27.60 -5.73
CA GLU A 201 6.46 -27.85 -6.95
C GLU A 201 5.92 -27.02 -8.12
N LYS A 202 6.84 -26.28 -8.78
CA LYS A 202 6.52 -25.47 -9.96
C LYS A 202 6.65 -26.32 -11.20
N LEU A 203 5.60 -26.37 -12.00
CA LEU A 203 5.59 -27.06 -13.27
C LEU A 203 6.11 -26.12 -14.40
N PRO A 204 6.51 -26.67 -15.56
CA PRO A 204 7.00 -25.86 -16.67
C PRO A 204 5.98 -24.80 -17.11
N ILE A 205 6.47 -23.59 -17.41
CA ILE A 205 5.67 -22.51 -17.97
C ILE A 205 5.30 -22.86 -19.41
N LEU A 206 4.02 -22.79 -19.75
CA LEU A 206 3.53 -23.03 -21.11
C LEU A 206 3.18 -21.70 -21.77
N PHE A 207 3.67 -21.45 -22.97
CA PHE A 207 3.34 -20.25 -23.74
C PHE A 207 2.28 -20.57 -24.79
N ILE A 208 1.22 -19.77 -24.84
CA ILE A 208 0.20 -19.85 -25.89
C ILE A 208 0.58 -18.84 -26.97
N LEU A 209 1.06 -19.35 -28.09
CA LEU A 209 1.31 -18.57 -29.30
C LEU A 209 0.09 -18.69 -30.20
N ARG A 210 -0.48 -17.56 -30.62
CA ARG A 210 -1.47 -17.55 -31.72
C ARG A 210 -0.74 -17.87 -33.02
N GLY A 211 -0.78 -19.13 -33.46
CA GLY A 211 -0.33 -19.54 -34.78
C GLY A 211 -1.47 -19.40 -35.80
N SER A 212 -1.23 -18.69 -36.90
CA SER A 212 -1.98 -18.91 -38.13
C SER A 212 -1.72 -20.35 -38.60
N PRO A 213 -2.69 -21.11 -39.12
CA PRO A 213 -2.40 -22.40 -39.71
C PRO A 213 -1.47 -22.19 -40.91
N VAL A 214 -0.39 -22.96 -40.95
CA VAL A 214 0.48 -23.19 -42.11
C VAL A 214 1.41 -22.04 -42.53
N ALA A 215 2.58 -21.99 -41.89
CA ALA A 215 3.88 -21.97 -42.57
C ALA A 215 4.95 -22.36 -41.55
N ALA A 216 5.78 -23.34 -41.89
CA ALA A 216 6.75 -23.96 -40.99
C ALA A 216 7.62 -22.93 -40.25
N LEU A 217 7.39 -22.76 -38.95
CA LEU A 217 8.36 -22.16 -38.05
C LEU A 217 9.57 -23.09 -38.01
N LYS A 218 10.68 -22.68 -38.64
CA LYS A 218 11.97 -23.36 -38.57
C LYS A 218 12.45 -23.34 -37.12
N LEU A 219 12.16 -24.42 -36.41
CA LEU A 219 12.51 -24.67 -35.00
C LEU A 219 14.00 -25.03 -34.87
N ALA A 220 14.91 -24.19 -35.37
CA ALA A 220 16.34 -24.49 -35.40
C ALA A 220 17.15 -23.85 -34.26
N SER A 221 16.57 -22.92 -33.47
CA SER A 221 17.33 -22.18 -32.44
C SER A 221 16.79 -22.32 -31.01
N LEU A 222 15.72 -23.08 -30.79
CA LEU A 222 15.23 -23.40 -29.45
C LEU A 222 15.38 -24.91 -29.24
N ARG A 223 16.29 -25.30 -28.35
CA ARG A 223 16.41 -26.69 -27.86
C ARG A 223 15.01 -27.21 -27.48
N PRO A 224 14.71 -28.51 -27.68
CA PRO A 224 13.35 -29.01 -27.68
C PRO A 224 12.65 -28.72 -26.35
N ILE A 225 11.81 -27.68 -26.35
CA ILE A 225 10.75 -27.54 -25.37
C ILE A 225 9.84 -28.74 -25.66
N ARG A 226 9.89 -29.76 -24.79
CA ARG A 226 9.05 -30.97 -24.91
C ARG A 226 7.61 -30.53 -25.14
N LEU A 227 7.16 -30.72 -26.37
CA LEU A 227 5.81 -30.49 -26.81
C LEU A 227 4.95 -31.66 -26.30
N VAL A 228 3.84 -31.29 -25.67
CA VAL A 228 2.68 -32.13 -25.32
C VAL A 228 2.90 -33.20 -24.24
N THR A 229 2.50 -32.84 -23.01
CA THR A 229 1.84 -33.82 -22.12
C THR A 229 0.37 -33.39 -22.05
N THR A 230 -0.50 -34.14 -22.71
CA THR A 230 -1.96 -33.96 -22.59
C THR A 230 -2.36 -34.33 -21.17
N MET A 231 -2.88 -33.38 -20.39
CA MET A 231 -3.48 -33.63 -19.09
C MET A 231 -4.96 -33.27 -19.17
N LEU A 232 -5.81 -34.26 -18.85
CA LEU A 232 -7.26 -34.06 -18.74
C LEU A 232 -7.54 -33.29 -17.44
N PHE A 233 -8.09 -32.08 -17.57
CA PHE A 233 -8.52 -31.29 -16.42
C PHE A 233 -10.05 -31.24 -16.38
N LYS A 234 -10.65 -31.70 -15.27
CA LYS A 234 -12.06 -31.44 -14.97
C LYS A 234 -12.14 -30.02 -14.37
N ARG A 235 -12.68 -29.07 -15.12
CA ARG A 235 -12.88 -27.69 -14.68
C ARG A 235 -13.97 -27.64 -13.61
N ALA A 236 -13.64 -27.19 -12.40
CA ALA A 236 -14.63 -26.69 -11.45
C ALA A 236 -14.90 -25.20 -11.76
N PRO A 237 -16.15 -24.71 -11.65
CA PRO A 237 -16.46 -23.31 -11.93
C PRO A 237 -15.70 -22.38 -10.98
N GLY A 238 -14.82 -21.57 -11.56
CA GLY A 238 -14.02 -20.56 -10.86
C GLY A 238 -14.63 -19.15 -10.95
N TRP A 239 -14.11 -18.27 -10.12
CA TRP A 239 -14.66 -16.95 -9.76
C TRP A 239 -14.68 -15.84 -10.82
N MET A 240 -14.32 -16.12 -12.07
CA MET A 240 -14.34 -15.12 -13.15
C MET A 240 -15.35 -15.49 -14.23
N PRO A 241 -16.26 -14.58 -14.62
CA PRO A 241 -17.07 -14.77 -15.82
C PRO A 241 -16.16 -14.58 -17.04
N GLY A 242 -15.51 -15.66 -17.44
CA GLY A 242 -14.76 -15.80 -18.67
C GLY A 242 -15.37 -16.93 -19.48
N SER A 243 -16.26 -16.57 -20.39
CA SER A 243 -16.83 -17.45 -21.41
C SER A 243 -15.70 -18.08 -22.23
N GLY A 244 -15.66 -19.41 -22.19
CA GLY A 244 -14.75 -20.23 -22.98
C GLY A 244 -15.04 -21.69 -22.68
N HIS A 245 -15.93 -22.28 -23.48
CA HIS A 245 -16.00 -23.73 -23.64
C HIS A 245 -14.76 -24.16 -24.43
N PHE A 246 -13.99 -25.11 -23.90
CA PHE A 246 -13.02 -25.85 -24.71
C PHE A 246 -13.13 -27.33 -24.35
N THR A 247 -13.88 -28.04 -25.19
CA THR A 247 -13.78 -29.49 -25.36
C THR A 247 -12.67 -29.74 -26.38
N PHE A 248 -11.72 -30.60 -26.03
CA PHE A 248 -10.84 -31.25 -27.01
C PHE A 248 -11.03 -32.77 -26.85
N GLY A 249 -11.74 -33.37 -27.80
CA GLY A 249 -11.57 -34.76 -28.24
C GLY A 249 -11.25 -34.70 -29.75
N THR A 250 -10.77 -35.71 -30.47
CA THR A 250 -10.31 -37.12 -30.30
C THR A 250 -9.23 -37.30 -31.39
N TYR A 251 -8.22 -38.18 -31.30
CA TYR A 251 -8.22 -39.65 -31.40
C TYR A 251 -7.03 -40.22 -30.61
#